data_AF-A0A8X6VVP1-F1
#
_entry.id   AF-A0A8X6VVP1-F1
#
_cell.length_a   1.000
_cell.length_b   1.000
_cell.length_c   1.000
_cell.angle_alpha   90.00
_cell.angle_beta   90.00
_cell.angle_gamma   90.00
#
_symmetry.space_group_name_H-M   'P 1'
#
loop_
_entity.id
_entity.type
_entity.pdbx_description
1 polymer ?
#
loop_
_entity_poly.entity_id
_entity_poly.type
_entity_poly.pdbx_seq_one_letter_code
_entity_poly.pdbx_strand_id
1 'polypeptide(L)'
;MGTRLRKLILVYSKKKLSDGKTIGGKGRLTDSLIDKLAHYYGNAIRCNSTSVKEMRKAIWAVWGHSCSTDDEPMHWFCPTNPNTWCKYNAAINNNLQNYKHKPSVAKAVRDVIKPVFADLSHPALLKKCLGGKTQNPNESLNSLIWKFCPKTIGSRLQIAEIAANLETSVFNDENQILITILEKFGLKINRNVCVPLAERDNRRICTSRQRL
;
A
#
# COMPACT_ATOMS: atom_id res chain seq x y z
N MET A 1 -3.60 4.42 2.00
CA MET A 1 -4.73 5.04 1.29
C MET A 1 -6.05 4.91 2.03
N GLY A 2 -6.53 3.68 2.30
CA GLY A 2 -7.85 3.45 2.92
C GLY A 2 -8.11 4.28 4.18
N THR A 3 -7.17 4.29 5.13
CA THR A 3 -7.27 5.09 6.37
C THR A 3 -7.47 6.59 6.11
N ARG A 4 -6.79 7.18 5.13
CA ARG A 4 -6.94 8.60 4.79
C ARG A 4 -8.33 8.89 4.23
N LEU A 5 -8.86 8.01 3.39
CA LEU A 5 -10.21 8.15 2.82
C LEU A 5 -11.31 7.96 3.89
N ARG A 6 -11.15 7.01 4.81
CA ARG A 6 -12.08 6.86 5.95
C ARG A 6 -12.05 8.08 6.86
N LYS A 7 -10.87 8.65 7.11
CA LYS A 7 -10.74 9.91 7.84
C LYS A 7 -11.47 11.07 7.13
N LEU A 8 -11.42 11.14 5.79
CA LEU A 8 -12.21 12.11 5.04
C LEU A 8 -13.72 11.94 5.25
N ILE A 9 -14.23 10.70 5.27
CA ILE A 9 -15.65 10.46 5.58
C ILE A 9 -16.00 11.07 6.95
N LEU A 10 -15.17 10.85 7.96
CA LEU A 10 -15.42 11.40 9.31
C LEU A 10 -15.41 12.94 9.30
N VAL A 11 -14.42 13.56 8.67
CA VAL A 11 -14.26 15.03 8.58
C VAL A 11 -15.43 15.70 7.84
N TYR A 12 -15.97 15.03 6.82
CA TYR A 12 -17.05 15.56 5.98
C TYR A 12 -18.43 14.98 6.32
N SER A 13 -18.54 14.14 7.35
CA SER A 13 -19.79 13.45 7.71
C SER A 13 -20.95 14.41 7.99
N LYS A 14 -20.65 15.57 8.58
CA LYS A 14 -21.62 16.65 8.89
C LYS A 14 -21.61 17.80 7.88
N LYS A 15 -20.82 17.70 6.80
CA LYS A 15 -20.69 18.76 5.80
C LYS A 15 -21.40 18.38 4.51
N LYS A 16 -22.01 19.38 3.87
CA LYS A 16 -22.47 19.24 2.49
C LYS A 16 -21.33 19.59 1.55
N LEU A 17 -21.19 18.83 0.49
CA LEU A 17 -20.27 19.13 -0.60
C LEU A 17 -20.89 20.18 -1.53
N SER A 18 -20.17 20.56 -2.59
CA SER A 18 -20.61 21.58 -3.56
C SER A 18 -21.95 21.26 -4.24
N ASP A 19 -22.38 19.99 -4.22
CA ASP A 19 -23.66 19.55 -4.76
C ASP A 19 -24.77 19.38 -3.70
N GLY A 20 -24.57 19.93 -2.49
CA GLY A 20 -25.56 19.90 -1.41
C GLY A 20 -25.74 18.53 -0.75
N LYS A 21 -24.94 17.52 -1.12
CA LYS A 21 -25.02 16.15 -0.58
C LYS A 21 -23.83 15.83 0.32
N THR A 22 -23.98 14.79 1.15
CA THR A 22 -22.91 14.30 2.02
C THR A 22 -21.83 13.55 1.22
N ILE A 23 -20.66 13.36 1.83
CA ILE A 23 -19.54 12.61 1.23
C ILE A 23 -19.83 11.10 1.05
N GLY A 24 -20.67 10.53 1.92
CA GLY A 24 -21.09 9.13 1.89
C GLY A 24 -22.48 8.94 1.28
N GLY A 25 -22.81 7.68 0.95
CA GLY A 25 -24.09 7.26 0.37
C GLY A 25 -23.97 6.56 -0.99
N LYS A 26 -25.12 6.24 -1.61
CA LYS A 26 -25.17 5.61 -2.93
C LYS A 26 -24.55 6.53 -3.99
N GLY A 27 -23.63 6.00 -4.81
CA GLY A 27 -22.90 6.77 -5.83
C GLY A 27 -21.84 7.74 -5.26
N ARG A 28 -21.44 7.54 -4.00
CA ARG A 28 -20.50 8.39 -3.25
C ARG A 28 -19.35 7.56 -2.68
N LEU A 29 -18.59 8.12 -1.74
CA LEU A 29 -17.49 7.42 -1.10
C LEU A 29 -18.02 6.40 -0.09
N THR A 30 -18.06 5.12 -0.49
CA THR A 30 -18.44 3.98 0.35
C THR A 30 -17.20 3.20 0.81
N ASP A 31 -17.32 2.41 1.88
CA ASP A 31 -16.22 1.53 2.33
C ASP A 31 -15.75 0.57 1.22
N SER A 32 -16.69 -0.01 0.47
CA SER A 32 -16.36 -0.89 -0.66
C SER A 32 -15.55 -0.20 -1.75
N LEU A 33 -15.86 1.08 -2.05
CA LEU A 33 -15.07 1.87 -2.97
C LEU A 33 -13.70 2.19 -2.38
N ILE A 34 -13.62 2.54 -1.09
CA ILE A 34 -12.35 2.80 -0.40
C ILE A 34 -11.44 1.58 -0.46
N ASP A 35 -11.96 0.38 -0.19
CA ASP A 35 -11.18 -0.85 -0.21
C ASP A 35 -10.69 -1.16 -1.62
N LYS A 36 -11.54 -0.96 -2.64
CA LYS A 36 -11.16 -1.11 -4.04
C LYS A 36 -10.04 -0.16 -4.45
N LEU A 37 -10.15 1.12 -4.08
CA LEU A 37 -9.13 2.13 -4.37
C LEU A 37 -7.82 1.83 -3.63
N ALA A 38 -7.90 1.40 -2.36
CA ALA A 38 -6.72 1.00 -1.58
C ALA A 38 -6.02 -0.22 -2.19
N HIS A 39 -6.80 -1.21 -2.65
CA HIS A 39 -6.28 -2.38 -3.34
C HIS A 39 -5.54 -2.00 -4.63
N TYR A 40 -6.18 -1.20 -5.50
CA TYR A 40 -5.55 -0.76 -6.74
C TYR A 40 -4.32 0.13 -6.53
N TYR A 41 -4.34 1.00 -5.53
CA TYR A 41 -3.16 1.76 -5.13
C TYR A 41 -1.99 0.85 -4.72
N GLY A 42 -2.27 -0.17 -3.91
CA GLY A 42 -1.26 -1.16 -3.53
C GLY A 42 -0.70 -1.92 -4.74
N ASN A 43 -1.56 -2.32 -5.69
CA ASN A 43 -1.12 -2.96 -6.93
C ASN A 43 -0.25 -2.03 -7.78
N ALA A 44 -0.64 -0.76 -7.94
CA ALA A 44 0.12 0.23 -8.69
C ALA A 44 1.55 0.38 -8.17
N ILE A 45 1.75 0.30 -6.85
CA ILE A 45 3.08 0.30 -6.24
C ILE A 45 3.81 -1.03 -6.48
N ARG A 46 3.19 -2.16 -6.17
CA ARG A 46 3.86 -3.48 -6.25
C ARG A 46 4.28 -3.83 -7.67
N CYS A 47 3.45 -3.55 -8.67
CA CYS A 47 3.74 -3.81 -10.08
C CYS A 47 4.82 -2.88 -10.67
N ASN A 48 5.14 -1.77 -10.00
CA ASN A 48 6.11 -0.79 -10.46
C ASN A 48 7.20 -0.53 -9.40
N SER A 49 7.52 -1.56 -8.62
CA SER A 49 8.35 -1.49 -7.40
C SER A 49 9.76 -0.92 -7.60
N THR A 50 10.24 -0.84 -8.84
CA THR A 50 11.59 -0.37 -9.19
C THR A 50 11.62 1.07 -9.73
N SER A 51 10.47 1.70 -9.97
CA SER A 51 10.41 3.03 -10.61
C SER A 51 9.36 3.93 -9.98
N VAL A 52 9.81 5.01 -9.31
CA VAL A 52 8.95 6.06 -8.76
C VAL A 52 8.08 6.70 -9.84
N LYS A 53 8.64 6.91 -11.04
CA LYS A 53 7.93 7.50 -12.18
C LYS A 53 6.76 6.61 -12.60
N GLU A 54 7.00 5.31 -12.76
CA GLU A 54 5.95 4.37 -13.18
C GLU A 54 4.92 4.13 -12.06
N MET A 55 5.32 4.10 -10.79
CA MET A 55 4.37 4.10 -9.66
C MET A 55 3.43 5.29 -9.73
N ARG A 56 3.98 6.51 -9.89
CA ARG A 56 3.18 7.73 -9.97
C ARG A 56 2.21 7.68 -11.14
N LYS A 57 2.69 7.28 -12.32
CA LYS A 57 1.86 7.10 -13.52
C LYS A 57 0.71 6.13 -13.27
N ALA A 58 1.00 4.96 -12.70
CA ALA A 58 0.00 3.95 -12.39
C ALA A 58 -1.02 4.42 -11.33
N ILE A 59 -0.59 5.14 -10.29
CA ILE A 59 -1.49 5.73 -9.28
C ILE A 59 -2.46 6.73 -9.92
N TRP A 60 -1.96 7.59 -10.82
CA TRP A 60 -2.82 8.52 -11.53
C TRP A 60 -3.71 7.85 -12.59
N ALA A 61 -3.30 6.69 -13.15
CA ALA A 61 -4.18 5.86 -13.97
C ALA A 61 -5.36 5.29 -13.14
N VAL A 62 -5.13 4.87 -11.89
CA VAL A 62 -6.20 4.45 -10.96
C VAL A 62 -7.17 5.60 -10.69
N TRP A 63 -6.65 6.81 -10.47
CA TRP A 63 -7.47 8.01 -10.32
C TRP A 63 -8.34 8.25 -11.56
N GLY A 64 -7.71 8.29 -12.74
CA GLY A 64 -8.39 8.47 -14.03
C GLY A 64 -9.52 7.46 -14.22
N HIS A 65 -9.23 6.16 -14.08
CA HIS A 65 -10.23 5.10 -14.16
C HIS A 65 -11.43 5.26 -13.23
N SER A 66 -11.21 5.80 -12.04
CA SER A 66 -12.28 6.00 -11.04
C SER A 66 -13.15 7.21 -11.38
N CYS A 67 -12.62 8.14 -12.17
CA CYS A 67 -13.23 9.42 -12.51
C CYS A 67 -13.75 9.49 -13.96
N SER A 68 -13.32 8.59 -14.84
CA SER A 68 -13.72 8.62 -16.25
C SER A 68 -15.23 8.47 -16.42
N THR A 69 -15.77 9.32 -17.29
CA THR A 69 -17.14 9.24 -17.81
C THR A 69 -17.09 9.19 -19.33
N ASP A 70 -18.24 8.93 -19.98
CA ASP A 70 -18.32 8.97 -21.44
C ASP A 70 -17.94 10.37 -21.98
N ASP A 71 -18.39 11.43 -21.30
CA ASP A 71 -18.10 12.82 -21.69
C ASP A 71 -16.67 13.27 -21.33
N GLU A 72 -16.03 12.62 -20.36
CA GLU A 72 -14.71 12.99 -19.85
C GLU A 72 -13.86 11.71 -19.60
N PRO A 73 -13.35 11.06 -20.67
CA PRO A 73 -12.57 9.84 -20.54
C PRO A 73 -11.13 10.15 -20.08
N MET A 74 -10.77 9.72 -18.87
CA MET A 74 -9.48 10.00 -18.24
C MET A 74 -8.49 8.82 -18.27
N HIS A 75 -8.13 8.32 -19.46
CA HIS A 75 -7.29 7.11 -19.63
C HIS A 75 -5.85 7.38 -20.13
N TRP A 76 -5.37 8.62 -20.04
CA TRP A 76 -4.07 9.04 -20.58
C TRP A 76 -2.84 8.36 -19.95
N PHE A 77 -2.95 7.87 -18.71
CA PHE A 77 -1.86 7.12 -18.06
C PHE A 77 -1.98 5.61 -18.21
N CYS A 78 -3.05 5.14 -18.83
CA CYS A 78 -3.30 3.71 -19.04
C CYS A 78 -2.47 3.20 -20.23
N PRO A 79 -2.10 1.90 -20.23
CA PRO A 79 -1.42 1.32 -21.39
C PRO A 79 -2.32 1.40 -22.63
N THR A 80 -1.70 1.69 -23.77
CA THR A 80 -2.36 1.87 -25.07
C THR A 80 -2.28 0.64 -25.96
N ASN A 81 -1.67 -0.46 -25.51
CA ASN A 81 -1.62 -1.69 -26.29
C ASN A 81 -3.01 -2.34 -26.43
N PRO A 82 -3.30 -3.10 -27.51
CA PRO A 82 -4.60 -3.75 -27.70
C PRO A 82 -5.01 -4.73 -26.59
N ASN A 83 -4.03 -5.40 -25.97
CA ASN A 83 -4.24 -6.37 -24.88
C ASN A 83 -4.15 -5.72 -23.49
N THR A 84 -4.49 -4.43 -23.39
CA THR A 84 -4.42 -3.67 -22.14
C THR A 84 -5.55 -4.05 -21.19
N TRP A 85 -5.27 -4.00 -19.90
CA TRP A 85 -6.31 -4.13 -18.86
C TRP A 85 -7.30 -2.94 -18.88
N CYS A 86 -6.92 -1.82 -19.49
CA CYS A 86 -7.79 -0.65 -19.65
C CYS A 86 -8.81 -0.90 -20.76
N LYS A 87 -10.01 -1.34 -20.39
CA LYS A 87 -11.07 -1.69 -21.35
C LYS A 87 -11.43 -0.55 -22.32
N TYR A 88 -11.31 0.71 -21.91
CA TYR A 88 -11.52 1.86 -22.78
C TYR A 88 -10.45 1.92 -23.87
N ASN A 89 -9.16 1.94 -23.50
CA ASN A 89 -8.08 1.94 -24.49
C ASN A 89 -8.10 0.68 -25.36
N ALA A 90 -8.42 -0.49 -24.80
CA ALA A 90 -8.62 -1.71 -25.58
C ALA A 90 -9.73 -1.54 -26.62
N ALA A 91 -10.87 -0.95 -26.24
CA ALA A 91 -11.98 -0.69 -27.15
C ALA A 91 -11.60 0.28 -28.28
N ILE A 92 -10.89 1.36 -27.96
CA ILE A 92 -10.38 2.31 -28.96
C ILE A 92 -9.43 1.62 -29.94
N ASN A 93 -8.49 0.81 -29.46
CA ASN A 93 -7.54 0.08 -30.32
C ASN A 93 -8.22 -0.97 -31.22
N ASN A 94 -9.32 -1.56 -30.76
CA ASN A 94 -10.08 -2.55 -31.52
C ASN A 94 -11.23 -1.92 -32.33
N ASN A 95 -11.26 -0.58 -32.49
CA ASN A 95 -12.30 0.16 -33.21
C ASN A 95 -13.74 -0.14 -32.72
N LEU A 96 -13.91 -0.42 -31.43
CA LEU A 96 -15.22 -0.61 -30.82
C LEU A 96 -15.89 0.74 -30.56
N GLN A 97 -16.87 1.08 -31.38
CA GLN A 97 -17.57 2.38 -31.39
C GLN A 97 -18.42 2.68 -30.14
N ASN A 98 -18.74 1.66 -29.33
CA ASN A 98 -19.80 1.75 -28.30
C ASN A 98 -19.32 1.45 -26.86
N TYR A 99 -18.08 1.83 -26.51
CA TYR A 99 -17.65 1.67 -25.12
C TYR A 99 -18.45 2.58 -24.18
N LYS A 100 -19.01 2.00 -23.11
CA LYS A 100 -19.72 2.73 -22.05
C LYS A 100 -18.99 2.63 -20.73
N HIS A 101 -18.74 3.79 -20.11
CA HIS A 101 -18.14 3.86 -18.79
C HIS A 101 -19.12 3.37 -17.72
N LYS A 102 -18.54 2.77 -16.68
CA LYS A 102 -19.30 2.50 -15.46
C LYS A 102 -19.65 3.82 -14.77
N PRO A 103 -20.75 3.88 -13.99
CA PRO A 103 -21.08 5.06 -13.21
C PRO A 103 -19.88 5.50 -12.35
N SER A 104 -19.41 6.72 -12.60
CA SER A 104 -18.34 7.34 -11.83
C SER A 104 -18.90 7.94 -10.53
N VAL A 105 -18.01 8.15 -9.57
CA VAL A 105 -18.33 8.87 -8.33
C VAL A 105 -18.66 10.31 -8.66
N ALA A 106 -19.63 10.90 -7.95
CA ALA A 106 -20.02 12.30 -8.14
C ALA A 106 -18.82 13.26 -8.10
N LYS A 107 -18.79 14.26 -9.00
CA LYS A 107 -17.69 15.23 -9.13
C LYS A 107 -17.30 15.88 -7.80
N ALA A 108 -18.28 16.29 -7.00
CA ALA A 108 -18.04 16.88 -5.68
C ALA A 108 -17.25 15.96 -4.73
N VAL A 109 -17.46 14.64 -4.80
CA VAL A 109 -16.69 13.66 -4.02
C VAL A 109 -15.29 13.48 -4.62
N ARG A 110 -15.17 13.48 -5.95
CA ARG A 110 -13.87 13.42 -6.64
C ARG A 110 -12.98 14.58 -6.21
N ASP A 111 -13.51 15.80 -6.19
CA ASP A 111 -12.76 16.99 -5.79
C ASP A 111 -12.20 16.89 -4.36
N VAL A 112 -12.96 16.28 -3.44
CA VAL A 112 -12.50 16.04 -2.05
C VAL A 112 -11.46 14.93 -1.93
N ILE A 113 -11.53 13.90 -2.78
CA ILE A 113 -10.61 12.74 -2.74
C ILE A 113 -9.30 13.02 -3.48
N LYS A 114 -9.33 13.84 -4.54
CA LYS A 114 -8.17 14.13 -5.41
C LYS A 114 -6.91 14.56 -4.64
N PRO A 115 -6.98 15.42 -3.60
CA PRO A 115 -5.81 15.76 -2.78
C PRO A 115 -5.15 14.54 -2.14
N VAL A 116 -5.91 13.53 -1.72
CA VAL A 116 -5.35 12.30 -1.14
C VAL A 116 -4.51 11.55 -2.18
N PHE A 117 -4.95 11.51 -3.44
CA PHE A 117 -4.16 10.93 -4.53
C PHE A 117 -2.91 11.75 -4.82
N ALA A 118 -3.01 13.08 -4.83
CA ALA A 118 -1.87 13.96 -5.01
C ALA A 118 -0.80 13.70 -3.94
N ASP A 119 -1.17 13.71 -2.66
CA ASP A 119 -0.28 13.45 -1.54
C ASP A 119 0.34 12.05 -1.61
N LEU A 120 -0.47 11.04 -1.92
CA LEU A 120 -0.02 9.64 -1.99
C LEU A 120 0.76 9.31 -3.27
N SER A 121 0.84 10.24 -4.21
CA SER A 121 1.67 10.15 -5.42
C SER A 121 2.93 11.03 -5.34
N HIS A 122 3.20 11.64 -4.19
CA HIS A 122 4.35 12.50 -3.99
C HIS A 122 5.66 11.69 -4.14
N PRO A 123 6.64 12.14 -4.96
CA PRO A 123 7.86 11.36 -5.22
C PRO A 123 8.64 10.97 -3.98
N ALA A 124 8.74 11.87 -2.98
CA ALA A 124 9.42 11.59 -1.72
C ALA A 124 8.77 10.43 -0.93
N LEU A 125 7.44 10.30 -1.00
CA LEU A 125 6.71 9.19 -0.39
C LEU A 125 6.92 7.91 -1.20
N LEU A 126 6.80 7.98 -2.53
CA LEU A 126 6.97 6.82 -3.42
C LEU A 126 8.39 6.24 -3.41
N LYS A 127 9.42 7.06 -3.19
CA LYS A 127 10.80 6.59 -3.02
C LYS A 127 10.91 5.60 -1.84
N LYS A 128 10.12 5.79 -0.78
CA LYS A 128 10.05 4.86 0.37
C LYS A 128 9.31 3.56 0.04
N CYS A 129 8.52 3.56 -1.03
CA CYS A 129 7.77 2.40 -1.51
C CYS A 129 8.56 1.53 -2.51
N LEU A 130 9.80 1.91 -2.86
CA LEU A 130 10.68 1.09 -3.68
C LEU A 130 10.86 -0.32 -3.07
N GLY A 131 10.86 -1.34 -3.92
CA GLY A 131 10.78 -2.75 -3.51
C GLY A 131 9.37 -3.20 -3.13
N GLY A 132 8.32 -2.43 -3.46
CA GLY A 132 6.92 -2.84 -3.35
C GLY A 132 6.38 -2.81 -1.92
N LYS A 133 7.12 -2.22 -0.98
CA LYS A 133 6.74 -2.16 0.43
C LYS A 133 5.73 -1.03 0.66
N THR A 134 4.54 -1.39 1.12
CA THR A 134 3.41 -0.47 1.36
C THR A 134 2.88 -0.54 2.78
N GLN A 135 3.37 -1.48 3.59
CA GLN A 135 2.95 -1.66 4.98
C GLN A 135 3.68 -0.72 5.93
N ASN A 136 2.95 -0.29 6.95
CA ASN A 136 3.49 0.45 8.08
C ASN A 136 4.50 -0.43 8.84
N PRO A 137 5.72 0.06 9.16
CA PRO A 137 6.68 -0.69 9.99
C PRO A 137 6.07 -1.25 11.27
N ASN A 138 5.17 -0.50 11.92
CA ASN A 138 4.49 -0.96 13.13
C ASN A 138 3.54 -2.13 12.86
N GLU A 139 2.85 -2.14 11.70
CA GLU A 139 2.02 -3.27 11.29
C GLU A 139 2.88 -4.49 11.00
N SER A 140 4.03 -4.30 10.35
CA SER A 140 4.99 -5.37 10.08
C SER A 140 5.53 -5.99 11.38
N LEU A 141 5.93 -5.19 12.36
CA LEU A 141 6.41 -5.67 13.66
C LEU A 141 5.29 -6.39 14.41
N ASN A 142 4.10 -5.80 14.48
CA ASN A 142 2.95 -6.43 15.11
C ASN A 142 2.64 -7.79 14.49
N SER A 143 2.68 -7.93 13.17
CA SER A 143 2.49 -9.21 12.50
C SER A 143 3.53 -10.27 12.90
N LEU A 144 4.78 -9.87 13.18
CA LEU A 144 5.80 -10.78 13.68
C LEU A 144 5.49 -11.23 15.12
N ILE A 145 5.18 -10.28 16.01
CA ILE A 145 4.78 -10.57 17.40
C ILE A 145 3.59 -11.54 17.43
N TRP A 146 2.55 -11.27 16.64
CA TRP A 146 1.35 -12.11 16.60
C TRP A 146 1.57 -13.46 15.90
N LYS A 147 2.65 -13.62 15.13
CA LYS A 147 3.03 -14.94 14.60
C LYS A 147 3.60 -15.84 15.70
N PHE A 148 4.35 -15.25 16.64
CA PHE A 148 4.91 -15.96 17.80
C PHE A 148 3.90 -16.15 18.93
N CYS A 149 3.03 -15.16 19.14
CA CYS A 149 2.01 -15.14 20.17
C CYS A 149 0.62 -14.88 19.54
N PRO A 150 -0.01 -15.87 18.89
CA PRO A 150 -1.28 -15.67 18.21
C PRO A 150 -2.36 -15.12 19.13
N LYS A 151 -3.09 -14.09 18.68
CA LYS A 151 -4.19 -13.47 19.44
C LYS A 151 -5.35 -14.43 19.74
N THR A 152 -5.44 -15.52 18.99
CA THR A 152 -6.48 -16.54 19.11
C THR A 152 -6.21 -17.54 20.23
N ILE A 153 -4.98 -17.56 20.76
CA ILE A 153 -4.56 -18.46 21.84
C ILE A 153 -4.27 -17.59 23.05
N GLY A 154 -5.04 -17.77 24.12
CA GLY A 154 -4.78 -17.10 25.40
C GLY A 154 -3.36 -17.41 25.85
N SER A 155 -2.48 -16.41 25.77
CA SER A 155 -1.06 -16.54 26.12
C SER A 155 -0.82 -15.88 27.47
N ARG A 156 0.00 -16.50 28.31
CA ARG A 156 0.44 -15.89 29.57
C ARG A 156 1.25 -14.64 29.29
N LEU A 157 1.21 -13.65 30.21
CA LEU A 157 1.96 -12.40 30.09
C LEU A 157 3.44 -12.63 29.73
N GLN A 158 4.07 -13.59 30.40
CA GLN A 158 5.47 -13.96 30.15
C GLN A 158 5.76 -14.36 28.69
N ILE A 159 4.83 -15.06 28.02
CA ILE A 159 5.00 -15.47 26.61
C ILE A 159 4.89 -14.23 25.71
N ALA A 160 3.94 -13.34 26.00
CA ALA A 160 3.77 -12.10 25.25
C ALA A 160 4.98 -11.18 25.39
N GLU A 161 5.58 -11.08 26.58
CA GLU A 161 6.80 -10.31 26.82
C GLU A 161 8.00 -10.89 26.06
N ILE A 162 8.19 -12.21 26.09
CA ILE A 162 9.25 -12.89 25.33
C ILE A 162 9.07 -12.64 23.83
N ALA A 163 7.86 -12.82 23.31
CA ALA A 163 7.57 -12.60 21.89
C ALA A 163 7.81 -11.14 21.49
N ALA A 164 7.35 -10.18 22.29
CA ALA A 164 7.54 -8.76 22.02
C ALA A 164 9.03 -8.37 22.01
N ASN A 165 9.80 -8.82 23.00
CA ASN A 165 11.23 -8.53 23.11
C ASN A 165 12.03 -9.19 21.98
N LEU A 166 11.77 -10.47 21.71
CA LEU A 166 12.45 -11.21 20.66
C LEU A 166 12.18 -10.61 19.28
N GLU A 167 10.90 -10.43 18.92
CA GLU A 167 10.54 -9.94 17.59
C GLU A 167 10.94 -8.48 17.37
N THR A 168 10.92 -7.64 18.42
CA THR A 168 11.45 -6.27 18.32
C THR A 168 12.95 -6.29 18.05
N SER A 169 13.69 -7.14 18.75
CA SER A 169 15.14 -7.25 18.55
C SER A 169 15.45 -7.80 17.16
N VAL A 170 14.77 -8.85 16.71
CA VAL A 170 14.93 -9.42 15.36
C VAL A 170 14.52 -8.41 14.27
N PHE A 171 13.49 -7.60 14.53
CA PHE A 171 13.07 -6.57 13.58
C PHE A 171 14.15 -5.50 13.38
N ASN A 172 14.89 -5.14 14.43
CA ASN A 172 15.94 -4.12 14.37
C ASN A 172 17.30 -4.68 13.93
N ASP A 173 17.70 -5.81 14.50
CA ASP A 173 19.07 -6.36 14.43
C ASP A 173 19.17 -7.71 13.69
N GLU A 174 18.04 -8.21 13.18
CA GLU A 174 17.95 -9.41 12.33
C GLU A 174 18.64 -10.66 12.87
N ASN A 175 19.63 -11.19 12.13
CA ASN A 175 20.25 -12.46 12.43
C ASN A 175 21.33 -12.31 13.51
N GLN A 176 21.93 -11.11 13.66
CA GLN A 176 22.95 -10.87 14.70
C GLN A 176 22.41 -11.11 16.11
N ILE A 177 21.20 -10.62 16.39
CA ILE A 177 20.59 -10.85 17.71
C ILE A 177 20.24 -12.33 17.91
N LEU A 178 19.79 -13.03 16.88
CA LEU A 178 19.49 -14.46 16.99
C LEU A 178 20.75 -15.27 17.30
N ILE A 179 21.88 -14.98 16.64
CA ILE A 179 23.17 -15.60 16.96
C ILE A 179 23.54 -15.34 18.42
N THR A 180 23.46 -14.08 18.86
CA THR A 180 23.76 -13.68 20.24
C THR A 180 22.89 -14.41 21.26
N ILE A 181 21.60 -14.53 20.99
CA ILE A 181 20.65 -15.26 21.85
C ILE A 181 21.01 -16.74 21.92
N LEU A 182 21.25 -17.39 20.78
CA LEU A 182 21.57 -18.82 20.71
C LEU A 182 22.89 -19.14 21.45
N GLU A 183 23.90 -18.29 21.30
CA GLU A 183 25.16 -18.41 22.04
C GLU A 183 24.97 -18.27 23.55
N LYS A 184 24.10 -17.36 24.01
CA LYS A 184 23.73 -17.21 25.42
C LYS A 184 23.00 -18.44 25.98
N PHE A 185 22.27 -19.17 25.13
CA PHE A 185 21.69 -20.47 25.47
C PHE A 185 22.69 -21.64 25.39
N GLY A 186 23.97 -21.37 25.12
CA GLY A 186 25.02 -22.38 25.05
C GLY A 186 25.09 -23.14 23.73
N LEU A 187 24.37 -22.69 22.69
CA LEU A 187 24.40 -23.31 21.37
C LEU A 187 25.61 -22.79 20.59
N LYS A 188 26.47 -23.71 20.14
CA LYS A 188 27.61 -23.38 19.28
C LYS A 188 27.11 -23.14 17.85
N ILE A 189 27.13 -21.89 17.42
CA ILE A 189 26.85 -21.51 16.02
C ILE A 189 28.13 -21.67 15.19
N ASN A 190 28.01 -22.32 14.04
CA ASN A 190 29.13 -22.44 13.11
C ASN A 190 29.44 -21.08 12.47
N ARG A 191 30.69 -20.62 12.58
CA ARG A 191 31.16 -19.36 11.97
C ARG A 191 30.92 -19.26 10.47
N ASN A 192 30.89 -20.40 9.76
CA ASN A 192 30.60 -20.46 8.33
C ASN A 192 29.16 -19.99 8.01
N VAL A 193 28.25 -20.03 8.98
CA VAL A 193 26.88 -19.52 8.84
C VAL A 193 26.80 -18.05 9.23
N CYS A 194 27.64 -17.58 10.16
CA CYS A 194 27.63 -16.19 10.62
C CYS A 194 27.95 -15.19 9.51
N VAL A 195 28.90 -15.50 8.62
CA VAL A 195 29.33 -14.59 7.55
C VAL A 195 28.20 -14.31 6.54
N PRO A 196 27.54 -15.33 5.94
CA PRO A 196 26.39 -15.10 5.06
C PRO A 196 25.22 -14.36 5.72
N LEU A 197 24.97 -14.61 7.02
CA LEU A 197 23.93 -13.93 7.78
C LEU A 197 24.26 -12.44 7.97
N ALA A 198 25.50 -12.11 8.34
CA ALA A 198 25.96 -10.72 8.44
C ALA A 198 25.88 -9.97 7.10
N GLU A 199 26.25 -10.62 5.98
CA GLU A 199 26.09 -10.04 4.65
C GLU A 199 24.63 -9.75 4.31
N ARG A 200 23.72 -10.66 4.69
CA ARG A 200 22.27 -10.47 4.49
C ARG A 200 21.76 -9.28 5.30
N ASP A 201 22.19 -9.15 6.55
CA ASP A 201 21.83 -8.03 7.43
C ASP A 201 22.33 -6.70 6.81
N ASN A 202 23.57 -6.66 6.35
CA ASN A 202 24.17 -5.49 5.69
C ASN A 202 23.41 -5.08 4.42
N ARG A 203 23.03 -6.04 3.57
CA ARG A 203 22.21 -5.78 2.37
C ARG A 203 20.86 -5.14 2.74
N ARG A 204 20.22 -5.61 3.82
CA ARG A 204 18.98 -5.00 4.31
C ARG A 204 19.21 -3.58 4.83
N ILE A 205 20.26 -3.33 5.60
CA ILE A 205 20.57 -2.00 6.15
C ILE A 205 20.78 -1.01 5.00
N CYS A 206 21.58 -1.36 3.99
CA CYS A 206 21.78 -0.53 2.79
C CYS A 206 20.46 -0.20 2.10
N THR A 207 19.60 -1.21 1.90
CA THR A 207 18.28 -1.00 1.28
C THR A 207 17.35 -0.16 2.17
N SER A 208 17.49 -0.25 3.49
CA SER A 208 16.63 0.49 4.44
C SER A 208 17.07 1.95 4.60
N ARG A 209 18.38 2.25 4.55
CA ARG A 209 18.92 3.61 4.60
C ARG A 209 18.53 4.45 3.39
N GLN A 210 18.40 3.83 2.21
CA GLN A 210 17.88 4.51 1.01
C GLN A 210 16.40 4.98 1.17
N ARG A 211 15.72 4.59 2.25
CA ARG A 211 14.29 4.87 2.52
C ARG A 211 14.04 5.96 3.57
N LEU A 212 15.05 6.36 4.34
CA LEU A 212 14.94 7.45 5.32
C LEU A 212 14.99 8.80 4.61
#